data_AF-A0A7D5PEJ5-F1
#
_entry.id   AF-A0A7D5PEJ5-F1
#
_cell.length_a   1.000
_cell.length_b   1.000
_cell.length_c   1.000
_cell.angle_alpha   90.00
_cell.angle_beta   90.00
_cell.angle_gamma   90.00
#
_symmetry.space_group_name_H-M   'P 1'
#
loop_
_entity.id
_entity.type
_entity.pdbx_description
1 polymer ?
#
loop_
_entity_poly.entity_id
_entity_poly.type
_entity_poly.pdbx_seq_one_letter_code
_entity_poly.pdbx_strand_id
1 'polypeptide(L)'
;MDDSEYTAPNRGVPHPDETPISPYNKQELRDLERTEHKRTLLAFAKKIRTTEAQLKSELRKLGLSRRDNLLDVPINKNQRMVQDPTSLPAARRAETAQSNLRNHYQRWAQVCEQHIQAAKASDTDADKEDSE
;
A
#
# COMPACT_ATOMS: atom_id res chain seq x y z
N MET A 1 8.53 -13.92 28.73
CA MET A 1 7.62 -14.45 27.70
C MET A 1 7.45 -13.34 26.70
N ASP A 2 8.07 -13.47 25.54
CA ASP A 2 7.94 -12.52 24.44
C ASP A 2 6.51 -12.59 23.91
N ASP A 3 5.68 -11.64 24.32
CA ASP A 3 4.47 -11.29 23.59
C ASP A 3 4.92 -10.72 22.25
N SER A 4 5.08 -11.61 21.26
CA SER A 4 5.11 -11.26 19.85
C SER A 4 3.79 -10.59 19.52
N GLU A 5 3.74 -9.29 19.79
CA GLU A 5 2.69 -8.38 19.35
C GLU A 5 2.66 -8.50 17.83
N TYR A 6 1.68 -9.25 17.34
CA TYR A 6 1.41 -9.42 15.91
C TYR A 6 0.91 -8.06 15.42
N THR A 7 1.83 -7.12 15.22
CA THR A 7 1.55 -5.76 14.78
C THR A 7 0.94 -5.86 13.40
N ALA A 8 -0.33 -5.48 13.30
CA ALA A 8 -1.00 -5.30 12.02
C ALA A 8 -0.07 -4.56 11.05
N PRO A 9 -0.02 -4.95 9.76
CA PRO A 9 1.00 -4.50 8.80
C PRO A 9 0.99 -3.00 8.47
N ASN A 10 0.24 -2.17 9.20
CA ASN A 10 -0.11 -0.81 8.84
C ASN A 10 0.25 0.26 9.88
N ARG A 11 0.93 -0.06 11.00
CA ARG A 11 1.36 1.00 11.94
C ARG A 11 2.61 1.78 11.50
N GLY A 12 3.30 1.35 10.43
CA GLY A 12 4.52 2.01 9.96
C GLY A 12 4.63 2.21 8.45
N VAL A 13 3.67 1.71 7.64
CA VAL A 13 3.69 1.90 6.19
C VAL A 13 2.73 3.04 5.84
N PRO A 14 3.23 4.22 5.46
CA PRO A 14 2.38 5.36 5.16
C PRO A 14 1.56 5.11 3.87
N HIS A 15 0.29 5.54 3.89
CA HIS A 15 -0.60 5.43 2.73
C HIS A 15 -0.04 6.25 1.55
N PRO A 16 -0.25 5.87 0.28
CA PRO A 16 0.18 6.67 -0.88
C PRO A 16 -0.32 8.12 -0.90
N ASP A 17 -1.39 8.41 -0.16
CA ASP A 17 -1.95 9.76 0.00
C ASP A 17 -1.36 10.51 1.21
N GLU A 18 -0.71 9.79 2.14
CA GLU A 18 0.00 10.31 3.31
C GLU A 18 1.51 10.45 3.05
N THR A 19 2.06 9.65 2.15
CA THR A 19 3.38 9.86 1.56
C THR A 19 3.26 10.79 0.38
N PRO A 20 3.66 12.07 0.48
CA PRO A 20 4.01 12.77 -0.73
C PRO A 20 5.12 11.95 -1.40
N ILE A 21 4.92 11.55 -2.66
CA ILE A 21 5.89 10.79 -3.47
C ILE A 21 7.20 11.60 -3.67
N SER A 22 7.30 12.77 -3.04
CA SER A 22 8.44 13.64 -3.09
C SER A 22 8.56 14.50 -1.83
N PRO A 23 9.77 14.71 -1.30
CA PRO A 23 10.09 15.92 -0.55
C PRO A 23 10.11 17.17 -1.45
N TYR A 24 10.01 17.02 -2.78
CA TYR A 24 10.09 18.09 -3.77
C TYR A 24 8.70 18.58 -4.24
N ASN A 25 8.62 19.87 -4.58
CA ASN A 25 7.41 20.58 -4.96
C ASN A 25 6.75 19.93 -6.21
N LYS A 26 5.43 20.09 -6.39
CA LYS A 26 4.66 19.64 -7.59
C LYS A 26 5.31 20.05 -8.92
N GLN A 27 6.08 21.14 -8.91
CA GLN A 27 6.82 21.63 -10.08
C GLN A 27 8.05 20.76 -10.39
N GLU A 28 8.88 20.45 -9.40
CA GLU A 28 10.06 19.60 -9.54
C GLU A 28 9.68 18.17 -9.93
N LEU A 29 8.49 17.71 -9.53
CA LEU A 29 7.92 16.43 -9.95
C LEU A 29 7.62 16.34 -11.46
N ARG A 30 7.41 17.46 -12.17
CA ARG A 30 7.25 17.47 -13.63
C ARG A 30 8.58 17.41 -14.36
N ASP A 31 9.63 17.96 -13.76
CA ASP A 31 10.97 18.02 -14.36
C ASP A 31 11.84 16.78 -14.02
N LEU A 32 11.59 16.13 -12.87
CA LEU A 32 12.17 14.84 -12.46
C LEU A 32 11.41 13.62 -13.01
N GLU A 33 10.92 13.68 -14.24
CA GLU A 33 10.54 12.46 -14.93
C GLU A 33 11.82 11.67 -15.26
N ARG A 34 12.17 10.66 -14.44
CA ARG A 34 12.79 9.36 -14.87
C ARG A 34 13.70 8.66 -13.85
N THR A 35 13.51 8.77 -12.54
CA THR A 35 14.06 7.71 -11.69
C THR A 35 13.14 6.47 -11.75
N GLU A 36 13.72 5.28 -11.97
CA GLU A 36 12.98 4.01 -12.04
C GLU A 36 12.07 3.81 -10.82
N HIS A 37 12.56 4.22 -9.64
CA HIS A 37 11.85 4.19 -8.36
C HIS A 37 10.54 5.00 -8.38
N LYS A 38 10.53 6.23 -8.94
CA LYS A 38 9.32 7.07 -8.98
C LYS A 38 8.22 6.49 -9.87
N ARG A 39 8.59 5.91 -11.02
CA ARG A 39 7.64 5.21 -11.90
C ARG A 39 7.03 3.99 -11.20
N THR A 40 7.88 3.23 -10.50
CA THR A 40 7.47 2.05 -9.74
C THR A 40 6.55 2.42 -8.57
N LEU A 41 6.86 3.48 -7.83
CA LEU A 41 5.96 4.02 -6.80
C LEU A 41 4.62 4.40 -7.42
N LEU A 42 4.57 5.29 -8.42
CA LEU A 42 3.29 5.69 -9.05
C LEU A 42 2.46 4.49 -9.53
N ALA A 43 3.10 3.45 -10.07
CA ALA A 43 2.43 2.21 -10.45
C ALA A 43 1.82 1.47 -9.24
N PHE A 44 2.54 1.36 -8.13
CA PHE A 44 2.02 0.75 -6.90
C PHE A 44 0.93 1.61 -6.23
N ALA A 45 1.06 2.94 -6.20
CA ALA A 45 -0.01 3.82 -5.71
C ALA A 45 -1.32 3.60 -6.49
N LYS A 46 -1.22 3.51 -7.82
CA LYS A 46 -2.39 3.23 -8.67
C LYS A 46 -2.99 1.86 -8.35
N LYS A 47 -2.15 0.83 -8.16
CA LYS A 47 -2.60 -0.53 -7.79
C LYS A 47 -3.30 -0.52 -6.43
N ILE A 48 -2.72 0.09 -5.41
CA ILE A 48 -3.31 0.25 -4.07
C ILE A 48 -4.71 0.88 -4.20
N ARG A 49 -4.83 2.07 -4.79
CA ARG A 49 -6.13 2.77 -4.94
C ARG A 49 -7.17 1.93 -5.69
N THR A 50 -6.74 1.22 -6.74
CA THR A 50 -7.63 0.37 -7.54
C THR A 50 -8.13 -0.83 -6.72
N THR A 51 -7.22 -1.50 -6.01
CA THR A 51 -7.54 -2.65 -5.17
C THR A 51 -8.38 -2.25 -3.96
N GLU A 52 -8.17 -1.08 -3.38
CA GLU A 52 -9.03 -0.53 -2.32
C GLU A 52 -10.45 -0.26 -2.80
N ALA A 53 -10.61 0.36 -3.98
CA ALA A 53 -11.93 0.58 -4.57
C ALA A 53 -12.65 -0.75 -4.83
N GLN A 54 -11.93 -1.74 -5.36
CA GLN A 54 -12.46 -3.09 -5.57
C GLN A 54 -12.87 -3.74 -4.24
N LEU A 55 -12.01 -3.69 -3.22
CA LEU A 55 -12.28 -4.26 -1.90
C LEU A 55 -13.49 -3.58 -1.24
N LYS A 56 -13.58 -2.24 -1.27
CA LYS A 56 -14.74 -1.47 -0.79
C LYS A 56 -16.02 -1.93 -1.49
N SER A 57 -15.99 -2.14 -2.80
CA SER A 57 -17.14 -2.62 -3.57
C SER A 57 -17.59 -4.01 -3.14
N GLU A 58 -16.67 -4.97 -3.04
CA GLU A 58 -17.01 -6.34 -2.61
C GLU A 58 -17.47 -6.39 -1.15
N LEU A 59 -16.83 -5.64 -0.25
CA LEU A 59 -17.26 -5.52 1.15
C LEU A 59 -18.67 -4.93 1.27
N ARG A 60 -19.00 -3.92 0.45
CA ARG A 60 -20.35 -3.35 0.40
C ARG A 60 -21.40 -4.38 -0.02
N LYS A 61 -21.10 -5.25 -1.00
CA LYS A 61 -21.97 -6.37 -1.40
C LYS A 61 -22.21 -7.36 -0.25
N LEU A 62 -21.25 -7.47 0.68
CA LEU A 62 -21.35 -8.30 1.87
C LEU A 62 -22.04 -7.58 3.05
N GLY A 63 -22.45 -6.31 2.90
CA GLY A 63 -22.94 -5.50 4.01
C GLY A 63 -21.86 -5.14 5.04
N LEU A 64 -20.58 -5.31 4.69
CA LEU A 64 -19.43 -4.95 5.51
C LEU A 64 -19.02 -3.53 5.12
N SER A 65 -19.55 -2.52 5.79
CA SER A 65 -19.27 -1.11 5.47
C SER A 65 -19.11 -0.35 6.76
N ARG A 66 -17.86 -0.11 7.20
CA ARG A 66 -17.50 0.93 8.20
C ARG A 66 -16.08 0.91 8.78
N ARG A 67 -15.18 0.01 8.37
CA ARG A 67 -13.81 0.06 8.93
C ARG A 67 -12.93 1.02 8.14
N ASP A 68 -12.27 1.90 8.86
CA ASP A 68 -11.26 2.81 8.32
C ASP A 68 -10.08 2.01 7.73
N ASN A 69 -9.75 0.86 8.35
CA ASN A 69 -8.75 -0.06 7.81
C ASN A 69 -9.39 -1.24 7.05
N LEU A 70 -9.27 -1.22 5.72
CA LEU A 70 -9.77 -2.30 4.84
C LEU A 70 -9.01 -3.62 5.01
N LEU A 71 -7.74 -3.57 5.44
CA LEU A 71 -6.90 -4.75 5.64
C LEU A 71 -7.33 -5.60 6.85
N ASP A 72 -8.07 -4.99 7.77
CA ASP A 72 -8.49 -5.64 9.02
C ASP A 72 -9.98 -6.01 9.01
N VAL A 73 -10.65 -5.90 7.85
CA VAL A 73 -12.05 -6.31 7.74
C VAL A 73 -12.12 -7.84 7.74
N PRO A 74 -12.77 -8.49 8.72
CA PRO A 74 -12.89 -9.92 8.77
C PRO A 74 -13.88 -10.39 7.70
N ILE A 75 -13.39 -11.19 6.76
CA ILE A 75 -14.21 -11.81 5.72
C ILE A 75 -14.34 -13.29 6.08
N ASN A 76 -15.49 -13.68 6.65
CA ASN A 76 -15.73 -15.07 7.03
C ASN A 76 -16.51 -15.82 5.94
N LYS A 77 -15.80 -16.43 5.00
CA LYS A 77 -16.41 -17.19 3.89
C LYS A 77 -17.29 -18.36 4.34
N ASN A 78 -16.91 -19.04 5.43
CA ASN A 78 -17.63 -20.21 5.92
C ASN A 78 -18.99 -19.79 6.49
N GLN A 79 -19.00 -18.72 7.28
CA GLN A 79 -20.24 -18.12 7.76
C GLN A 79 -21.12 -17.63 6.62
N ARG A 80 -20.53 -16.99 5.60
CA ARG A 80 -21.26 -16.54 4.41
C ARG A 80 -21.87 -17.68 3.63
N MET A 81 -21.12 -18.77 3.43
CA MET A 81 -21.63 -19.96 2.74
C MET A 81 -22.86 -20.57 3.44
N VAL A 82 -22.90 -20.54 4.78
CA VAL A 82 -24.02 -21.07 5.56
C VAL A 82 -25.21 -20.11 5.58
N GLN A 83 -24.98 -18.80 5.69
CA GLN A 83 -26.05 -17.79 5.82
C GLN A 83 -26.63 -17.33 4.49
N ASP A 84 -25.78 -17.12 3.49
CA ASP A 84 -26.15 -16.66 2.15
C ASP A 84 -25.12 -17.16 1.12
N PRO A 85 -25.36 -18.35 0.52
CA PRO A 85 -24.49 -18.92 -0.50
C PRO A 85 -24.25 -18.00 -1.70
N THR A 86 -25.19 -17.09 -2.01
CA THR A 86 -25.07 -16.17 -3.15
C THR A 86 -24.02 -15.08 -2.91
N SER A 87 -23.68 -14.81 -1.64
CA SER A 87 -22.64 -13.88 -1.24
C SER A 87 -21.22 -14.47 -1.29
N LEU A 88 -21.08 -15.79 -1.42
CA LEU A 88 -19.77 -16.48 -1.41
C LEU A 88 -18.79 -15.98 -2.49
N PRO A 89 -19.21 -15.72 -3.75
CA PRO A 89 -18.30 -15.15 -4.75
C PRO A 89 -17.75 -13.78 -4.36
N ALA A 90 -18.58 -12.92 -3.72
CA ALA A 90 -18.14 -11.61 -3.23
C ALA A 90 -17.18 -11.76 -2.06
N ALA A 91 -17.40 -12.71 -1.15
CA ALA A 91 -16.49 -13.02 -0.05
C ALA A 91 -15.11 -13.47 -0.56
N ARG A 92 -15.07 -14.37 -1.57
CA ARG A 92 -13.80 -14.82 -2.18
C ARG A 92 -13.05 -13.67 -2.86
N ARG A 93 -13.76 -12.82 -3.60
CA ARG A 93 -13.15 -11.64 -4.25
C ARG A 93 -12.65 -10.63 -3.24
N ALA A 94 -13.36 -10.43 -2.14
CA ALA A 94 -12.92 -9.57 -1.04
C ALA A 94 -11.64 -10.13 -0.38
N GLU A 95 -11.55 -11.43 -0.07
CA GLU A 95 -10.33 -12.05 0.49
C GLU A 95 -9.14 -11.87 -0.46
N THR A 96 -9.37 -12.09 -1.75
CA THR A 96 -8.33 -11.92 -2.77
C THR A 96 -7.87 -10.47 -2.88
N ALA A 97 -8.81 -9.52 -2.91
CA ALA A 97 -8.49 -8.09 -2.96
C ALA A 97 -7.75 -7.65 -1.70
N GLN A 98 -8.11 -8.17 -0.51
CA GLN A 98 -7.42 -7.87 0.75
C GLN A 98 -5.98 -8.41 0.75
N SER A 99 -5.76 -9.63 0.25
CA SER A 99 -4.42 -10.20 0.09
C SER A 99 -3.57 -9.40 -0.90
N ASN A 100 -4.13 -9.05 -2.06
CA ASN A 100 -3.46 -8.20 -3.05
C ASN A 100 -3.12 -6.83 -2.49
N LEU A 101 -4.03 -6.22 -1.74
CA LEU A 101 -3.82 -4.93 -1.10
C LEU A 101 -2.62 -4.98 -0.14
N ARG A 102 -2.56 -6.01 0.72
CA ARG A 102 -1.41 -6.25 1.61
C ARG A 102 -0.10 -6.38 0.83
N ASN A 103 -0.10 -7.18 -0.24
CA ASN A 103 1.08 -7.36 -1.08
C ASN A 103 1.50 -6.04 -1.78
N HIS A 104 0.55 -5.21 -2.19
CA HIS A 104 0.85 -3.91 -2.79
C HIS A 104 1.44 -2.94 -1.77
N TYR A 105 0.91 -2.89 -0.55
CA TYR A 105 1.48 -2.09 0.54
C TYR A 105 2.89 -2.54 0.93
N GLN A 106 3.14 -3.85 1.02
CA GLN A 106 4.49 -4.37 1.29
C GLN A 106 5.50 -3.96 0.21
N ARG A 107 5.14 -4.08 -1.07
CA ARG A 107 6.01 -3.66 -2.17
C ARG A 107 6.19 -2.15 -2.21
N TRP A 108 5.14 -1.38 -1.92
CA TRP A 108 5.21 0.06 -1.79
C TRP A 108 6.24 0.47 -0.72
N ALA A 109 6.13 -0.10 0.49
CA ALA A 109 7.05 0.15 1.59
C ALA A 109 8.51 -0.14 1.19
N GLN A 110 8.75 -1.28 0.55
CA GLN A 110 10.08 -1.68 0.09
C GLN A 110 10.67 -0.67 -0.92
N VAL A 111 9.86 -0.19 -1.87
CA VAL A 111 10.33 0.78 -2.88
C VAL A 111 10.55 2.16 -2.23
N CYS A 112 9.73 2.55 -1.25
CA CYS A 112 9.97 3.77 -0.46
C CYS A 112 11.29 3.70 0.30
N GLU A 113 11.59 2.57 0.95
CA GLU A 113 12.85 2.36 1.67
C GLU A 113 14.05 2.41 0.71
N GLN A 114 13.98 1.72 -0.43
CA GLN A 114 15.02 1.77 -1.47
C GLN A 114 15.25 3.18 -1.98
N HIS A 115 14.18 3.96 -2.17
CA HIS A 115 14.29 5.35 -2.62
C HIS A 115 14.98 6.24 -1.58
N ILE A 116 14.66 6.07 -0.29
CA ILE A 116 15.31 6.79 0.81
C ILE A 116 16.81 6.44 0.89
N GLN A 117 17.16 5.16 0.76
CA GLN A 117 18.56 4.73 0.78
C GLN A 117 19.34 5.28 -0.41
N ALA A 118 18.76 5.25 -1.61
CA ALA A 118 19.38 5.80 -2.81
C ALA A 118 19.60 7.31 -2.70
N ALA A 119 18.63 8.06 -2.14
CA ALA A 119 18.76 9.49 -1.93
C ALA A 119 19.88 9.83 -0.93
N LYS A 120 19.99 9.08 0.17
CA LYS A 120 21.08 9.25 1.15
C LYS A 120 22.46 8.99 0.54
N ALA A 121 22.59 7.96 -0.28
CA ALA A 121 23.85 7.62 -0.94
C ALA A 121 24.31 8.73 -1.89
N SER A 122 23.39 9.31 -2.68
CA SER A 122 23.71 10.41 -3.60
C SER A 122 24.14 11.70 -2.89
N ASP A 123 23.56 12.01 -1.73
CA ASP A 123 23.97 13.18 -0.93
C ASP A 123 25.38 12.99 -0.33
N THR A 124 25.81 11.75 -0.12
CA THR A 124 27.15 11.45 0.46
C THR A 124 28.28 11.57 -0.56
N ASP A 125 27.98 11.42 -1.85
CA ASP A 125 28.97 11.57 -2.93
C ASP A 125 29.13 13.05 -3.36
N ALA A 126 28.10 13.89 -3.21
CA ALA A 126 28.17 15.32 -3.49
C ALA A 126 29.09 16.09 -2.52
N ASP A 127 29.18 15.69 -1.25
CA ASP A 127 30.07 16.29 -0.25
C ASP A 127 31.57 15.96 -0.48
N LYS A 128 31.90 15.02 -1.38
CA LYS A 128 33.29 14.68 -1.70
C LYS A 128 33.86 15.45 -2.89
N GLU A 129 33.03 15.98 -3.80
CA GLU A 129 33.51 16.74 -4.96
C GLU A 129 33.82 18.22 -4.64
N ASP A 130 33.32 18.76 -3.53
CA ASP A 130 33.55 20.18 -3.15
C ASP A 130 34.76 20.38 -2.21
N SER A 131 35.59 19.34 -2.01
CA SER A 131 36.78 19.36 -1.13
C SER A 131 38.12 19.18 -1.87
N GLU A 132 38.16 19.30 -3.20
CA GLU A 132 39.40 19.17 -4.00
C GLU A 132 39.88 20.49 -4.62
#